data_AF-A0A2V2C1D2-F1
#
_entry.id   AF-A0A2V2C1D2-F1
#
_cell.length_a   1.000
_cell.length_b   1.000
_cell.length_c   1.000
_cell.angle_alpha   90.00
_cell.angle_beta   90.00
_cell.angle_gamma   90.00
#
_symmetry.space_group_name_H-M   'P 1'
#
loop_
_entity.id
_entity.type
_entity.pdbx_description
1 polymer ?
#
loop_
_entity_poly.entity_id
_entity_poly.type
_entity_poly.pdbx_seq_one_letter_code
_entity_poly.pdbx_strand_id
1 'polypeptide(L)'
;MKYIPHISLPFLAPFFISLSASAETYYYWGDAANGSMPVFGASAWSSSASEYAAIPEDTNVNSPDANWVFDYDAHLPVAHRREGIYFNIINQPFINIASLSVINYNYNNTDYISGGSAVAGGDAKTLFISNTEGAYWSIGEFTFTGGSSNRVLAFGSASVNSNQPEVTLGTVNIGSEDAYANIQFGGDAAGVCKMTAGDNIGQDTTMMESACMKYLTVTGDFNIYGNSVVSFNVWNEDTSVAHSENMPDIAIDGVVRMTPSSDGKLPTLNLLNRVGTVSWHSAKPAPGATNTFIKIGGLDGRGNLSNNSQTLDASTVKLIFTNKEDCDFSGTFTENRSDSIKTVMSVKMAGENGKRQIIRADSAFTGTVEVESGTLIIHSSTALGKLTMTGGGFGGIEGGVTVSGAEWFGGDIVFHNTETFFGGLADKITIDGTFTKSAEGKIGVDFSGLDAAGLIDEGNNVFDLITANALEGSFSSDANDDFEAKNLLNAIADFAWVGNTLTVTFSQVPEPAAVAALIGAFALGVAAWRRRR
;
A
#
# COMPACT_ATOMS: atom_id res chain seq x y z
N MET A 1 -7.15 -39.26 -21.36
CA MET A 1 -7.74 -38.10 -22.04
C MET A 1 -6.70 -37.00 -22.00
N LYS A 2 -6.34 -36.43 -23.15
CA LYS A 2 -5.12 -35.62 -23.34
C LYS A 2 -5.16 -34.31 -22.54
N TYR A 3 -4.06 -34.01 -21.87
CA TYR A 3 -3.71 -32.70 -21.32
C TYR A 3 -3.78 -31.62 -22.42
N ILE A 4 -4.50 -30.54 -22.15
CA ILE A 4 -4.42 -29.29 -22.91
C ILE A 4 -3.75 -28.28 -21.95
N PRO A 5 -2.58 -27.72 -22.27
CA PRO A 5 -1.96 -26.70 -21.46
C PRO A 5 -2.71 -25.37 -21.66
N HIS A 6 -3.15 -24.75 -20.56
CA HIS A 6 -3.60 -23.37 -20.58
C HIS A 6 -2.38 -22.47 -20.80
N ILE A 7 -2.26 -21.98 -22.03
CA ILE A 7 -1.34 -20.89 -22.38
C ILE A 7 -1.86 -19.64 -21.68
N SER A 8 -1.04 -19.08 -20.79
CA SER A 8 -1.17 -17.73 -20.25
C SER A 8 -1.12 -16.74 -21.41
N LEU A 9 -2.25 -16.12 -21.72
CA LEU A 9 -2.26 -14.94 -22.59
C LEU A 9 -1.72 -13.74 -21.79
N PRO A 10 -0.75 -12.99 -22.32
CA PRO A 10 -0.34 -11.74 -21.72
C PRO A 10 -1.47 -10.70 -21.84
N PHE A 11 -1.61 -9.91 -20.77
CA PHE A 11 -2.43 -8.71 -20.68
C PHE A 11 -2.40 -7.90 -21.99
N LEU A 12 -3.49 -7.92 -22.74
CA LEU A 12 -3.75 -7.04 -23.86
C LEU A 12 -4.54 -5.85 -23.31
N ALA A 13 -3.83 -4.78 -22.97
CA ALA A 13 -4.43 -3.47 -22.72
C ALA A 13 -5.14 -3.01 -24.01
N PRO A 14 -6.44 -2.69 -23.99
CA PRO A 14 -7.07 -2.07 -25.13
C PRO A 14 -6.66 -0.59 -25.16
N PHE A 15 -5.74 -0.23 -26.05
CA PHE A 15 -5.54 1.14 -26.51
C PHE A 15 -6.80 1.57 -27.28
N PHE A 16 -7.81 2.09 -26.59
CA PHE A 16 -8.87 2.89 -27.19
C PHE A 16 -8.46 4.35 -27.14
N ILE A 17 -8.04 4.90 -28.28
CA ILE A 17 -8.01 6.35 -28.50
C ILE A 17 -9.47 6.77 -28.67
N SER A 18 -10.12 7.28 -27.62
CA SER A 18 -11.41 7.95 -27.75
C SER A 18 -11.20 9.38 -28.28
N LEU A 19 -11.83 9.70 -29.40
CA LEU A 19 -12.07 11.07 -29.83
C LEU A 19 -12.99 11.70 -28.77
N SER A 20 -12.49 12.70 -28.04
CA SER A 20 -13.22 13.35 -26.94
C SER A 20 -14.46 14.08 -27.46
N ALA A 21 -15.62 13.44 -27.38
CA ALA A 21 -16.86 14.13 -27.10
C ALA A 21 -16.74 14.74 -25.69
N SER A 22 -17.37 15.90 -25.44
CA SER A 22 -17.43 16.45 -24.08
C SER A 22 -18.09 15.42 -23.18
N ALA A 23 -17.43 15.01 -22.09
CA ALA A 23 -18.02 14.10 -21.11
C ALA A 23 -19.36 14.67 -20.60
N GLU A 24 -20.38 13.83 -20.50
CA GLU A 24 -21.73 14.20 -20.11
C GLU A 24 -21.91 14.00 -18.61
N THR A 25 -22.32 15.03 -17.88
CA THR A 25 -22.46 14.97 -16.42
C THR A 25 -23.90 14.75 -16.01
N TYR A 26 -24.10 13.75 -15.14
CA TYR A 26 -25.38 13.30 -14.65
C TYR A 26 -25.42 13.38 -13.12
N TYR A 27 -26.38 14.11 -12.59
CA TYR A 27 -26.63 14.25 -11.16
C TYR A 27 -27.71 13.27 -10.72
N TYR A 28 -27.39 12.43 -9.74
CA TYR A 28 -28.34 11.47 -9.20
C TYR A 28 -29.37 12.17 -8.32
N TRP A 29 -30.66 11.89 -8.56
CA TRP A 29 -31.77 12.44 -7.77
C TRP A 29 -32.92 11.44 -7.59
N GLY A 30 -32.66 10.15 -7.82
CA GLY A 30 -33.67 9.10 -7.72
C GLY A 30 -33.93 8.65 -6.29
N ASP A 31 -35.20 8.62 -5.89
CA ASP A 31 -35.64 8.04 -4.62
C ASP A 31 -35.85 6.52 -4.70
N ALA A 32 -35.93 5.86 -3.54
CA ALA A 32 -36.31 4.45 -3.46
C ALA A 32 -37.71 4.20 -4.05
N ALA A 33 -37.78 3.31 -5.03
CA ALA A 33 -39.02 2.87 -5.67
C ALA A 33 -39.10 1.34 -5.69
N ASN A 34 -40.27 0.78 -5.34
CA ASN A 34 -40.54 -0.67 -5.34
C ASN A 34 -39.48 -1.52 -4.60
N GLY A 35 -38.87 -0.97 -3.55
CA GLY A 35 -37.90 -1.72 -2.77
C GLY A 35 -36.43 -1.53 -3.17
N SER A 36 -36.13 -0.65 -4.14
CA SER A 36 -34.79 -0.52 -4.74
C SER A 36 -34.45 0.92 -5.12
N MET A 37 -33.14 1.23 -5.19
CA MET A 37 -32.64 2.50 -5.74
C MET A 37 -32.43 2.35 -7.25
N PRO A 38 -33.12 3.13 -8.11
CA PRO A 38 -32.99 3.01 -9.56
C PRO A 38 -31.70 3.69 -10.05
N VAL A 39 -30.60 2.94 -10.22
CA VAL A 39 -29.32 3.52 -10.67
C VAL A 39 -29.23 3.70 -12.18
N PHE A 40 -29.91 2.89 -12.99
CA PHE A 40 -29.78 2.93 -14.46
C PHE A 40 -30.98 3.55 -15.19
N GLY A 41 -32.04 3.90 -14.46
CA GLY A 41 -33.22 4.52 -15.08
C GLY A 41 -33.00 6.01 -15.31
N ALA A 42 -33.26 6.49 -16.53
CA ALA A 42 -33.16 7.92 -16.87
C ALA A 42 -33.92 8.84 -15.91
N SER A 43 -35.05 8.38 -15.35
CA SER A 43 -35.84 9.13 -14.37
C SER A 43 -35.12 9.44 -13.06
N ALA A 44 -34.01 8.76 -12.75
CA ALA A 44 -33.21 8.96 -11.54
C ALA A 44 -32.06 9.96 -11.71
N TRP A 45 -31.89 10.49 -12.93
CA TRP A 45 -30.76 11.36 -13.28
C TRP A 45 -31.23 12.69 -13.86
N SER A 46 -30.46 13.74 -13.59
CA SER A 46 -30.63 15.07 -14.18
C SER A 46 -29.33 15.51 -14.83
N SER A 47 -29.40 16.33 -15.88
CA SER A 47 -28.24 17.02 -16.45
C SER A 47 -27.85 18.29 -15.68
N SER A 48 -28.55 18.59 -14.57
CA SER A 48 -28.35 19.79 -13.75
C SER A 48 -28.36 19.46 -12.26
N ALA A 49 -27.47 20.11 -11.50
CA ALA A 49 -27.39 19.99 -10.05
C ALA A 49 -28.52 20.73 -9.30
N SER A 50 -29.23 21.64 -9.97
CA SER A 50 -30.25 22.50 -9.34
C SER A 50 -31.63 22.34 -9.97
N GLU A 51 -31.70 21.87 -11.22
CA GLU A 51 -32.95 21.64 -11.93
C GLU A 51 -33.22 20.14 -11.97
N TYR A 52 -34.18 19.71 -11.15
CA TYR A 52 -34.59 18.31 -11.01
C TYR A 52 -35.52 17.90 -12.15
N ALA A 53 -34.95 17.82 -13.34
CA ALA A 53 -35.62 17.33 -14.53
C ALA A 53 -34.97 16.03 -14.99
N ALA A 54 -35.80 15.01 -15.25
CA ALA A 54 -35.33 13.75 -15.78
C ALA A 54 -34.67 13.98 -17.16
N ILE A 55 -33.53 13.33 -17.38
CA ILE A 55 -32.92 13.23 -18.71
C ILE A 55 -33.84 12.41 -19.65
N PRO A 56 -33.67 12.51 -20.99
CA PRO A 56 -34.43 11.70 -21.94
C PRO A 56 -34.37 10.19 -21.63
N GLU A 57 -35.47 9.49 -21.86
CA GLU A 57 -35.63 8.07 -21.50
C GLU A 57 -34.57 7.15 -22.15
N ASP A 58 -34.12 7.50 -23.35
CA ASP A 58 -33.12 6.74 -24.11
C ASP A 58 -31.66 7.12 -23.75
N THR A 59 -31.44 8.03 -22.81
CA THR A 59 -30.09 8.46 -22.44
C THR A 59 -29.34 7.35 -21.72
N ASN A 60 -28.17 6.99 -22.26
CA ASN A 60 -27.30 5.99 -21.65
C ASN A 60 -26.36 6.63 -20.62
N VAL A 61 -26.77 6.57 -19.35
CA VAL A 61 -25.93 7.02 -18.23
C VAL A 61 -24.75 6.08 -17.94
N ASN A 62 -24.74 4.84 -18.44
CA ASN A 62 -23.65 3.89 -18.25
C ASN A 62 -22.79 3.82 -19.52
N SER A 63 -21.94 4.83 -19.73
CA SER A 63 -21.05 4.94 -20.88
C SER A 63 -19.69 5.54 -20.51
N PRO A 64 -18.61 5.24 -21.27
CA PRO A 64 -17.27 5.76 -20.98
C PRO A 64 -17.14 7.28 -20.91
N ASP A 65 -18.13 8.02 -21.42
CA ASP A 65 -18.17 9.48 -21.42
C ASP A 65 -19.06 10.06 -20.31
N ALA A 66 -19.73 9.20 -19.52
CA ALA A 66 -20.66 9.64 -18.47
C ALA A 66 -19.94 9.93 -17.15
N ASN A 67 -20.22 11.08 -16.54
CA ASN A 67 -19.82 11.43 -15.18
C ASN A 67 -21.01 11.28 -14.24
N TRP A 68 -20.93 10.38 -13.28
CA TRP A 68 -21.94 10.23 -12.23
C TRP A 68 -21.62 11.12 -11.05
N VAL A 69 -22.58 11.95 -10.64
CA VAL A 69 -22.44 12.84 -9.48
C VAL A 69 -23.58 12.57 -8.50
N PHE A 70 -23.22 12.09 -7.32
CA PHE A 70 -24.10 11.97 -6.16
C PHE A 70 -23.80 13.17 -5.25
N ASP A 71 -24.53 14.27 -5.45
CA ASP A 71 -24.40 15.49 -4.67
C ASP A 71 -25.48 15.55 -3.58
N TYR A 72 -25.04 15.36 -2.33
CA TYR A 72 -25.94 15.27 -1.18
C TYR A 72 -26.47 16.64 -0.70
N ASP A 73 -25.88 17.76 -1.14
CA ASP A 73 -26.44 19.10 -0.91
C ASP A 73 -27.53 19.44 -1.92
N ALA A 74 -27.38 18.93 -3.16
CA ALA A 74 -28.42 19.01 -4.16
C ALA A 74 -29.62 18.16 -3.73
N HIS A 75 -29.42 16.85 -3.64
CA HIS A 75 -30.49 15.91 -3.35
C HIS A 75 -30.01 14.77 -2.44
N LEU A 76 -30.62 14.68 -1.26
CA LEU A 76 -30.49 13.53 -0.36
C LEU A 76 -31.62 12.54 -0.65
N PRO A 77 -31.33 11.33 -1.19
CA PRO A 77 -32.37 10.38 -1.54
C PRO A 77 -33.14 9.85 -0.33
N VAL A 78 -34.43 9.59 -0.53
CA VAL A 78 -35.22 8.77 0.40
C VAL A 78 -34.78 7.32 0.28
N ALA A 79 -34.20 6.79 1.36
CA ALA A 79 -33.69 5.43 1.43
C ALA A 79 -34.79 4.37 1.33
N HIS A 80 -34.43 3.19 0.83
CA HIS A 80 -35.34 2.05 0.90
C HIS A 80 -35.48 1.51 2.34
N ARG A 81 -34.41 1.60 3.14
CA ARG A 81 -34.34 0.94 4.45
C ARG A 81 -33.92 1.91 5.52
N ARG A 82 -34.25 1.58 6.77
CA ARG A 82 -33.88 2.40 7.93
C ARG A 82 -32.36 2.45 8.12
N GLU A 83 -31.64 1.42 7.72
CA GLU A 83 -30.21 1.24 7.91
C GLU A 83 -29.35 2.11 6.98
N GLY A 84 -29.95 2.81 6.01
CA GLY A 84 -29.24 3.73 5.12
C GLY A 84 -29.64 3.62 3.65
N ILE A 85 -28.83 4.24 2.78
CA ILE A 85 -29.03 4.30 1.33
C ILE A 85 -28.25 3.17 0.65
N TYR A 86 -28.94 2.35 -0.14
CA TYR A 86 -28.38 1.15 -0.79
C TYR A 86 -28.52 1.25 -2.31
N PHE A 87 -27.46 1.66 -2.99
CA PHE A 87 -27.38 1.65 -4.45
C PHE A 87 -27.10 0.22 -4.94
N ASN A 88 -28.18 -0.53 -5.14
CA ASN A 88 -28.14 -1.94 -5.53
C ASN A 88 -27.95 -2.09 -7.05
N ILE A 89 -26.79 -2.59 -7.45
CA ILE A 89 -26.45 -2.91 -8.84
C ILE A 89 -26.92 -4.34 -9.14
N ILE A 90 -28.21 -4.48 -9.45
CA ILE A 90 -28.94 -5.77 -9.57
C ILE A 90 -29.24 -6.22 -11.01
N ASN A 91 -29.19 -5.31 -11.99
CA ASN A 91 -29.70 -5.57 -13.36
C ASN A 91 -28.64 -5.38 -14.45
N GLN A 92 -27.49 -4.82 -14.11
CA GLN A 92 -26.36 -4.69 -15.01
C GLN A 92 -25.11 -5.11 -14.22
N PRO A 93 -24.44 -6.21 -14.58
CA PRO A 93 -23.20 -6.60 -13.89
C PRO A 93 -22.06 -5.61 -14.17
N PHE A 94 -22.21 -4.78 -15.20
CA PHE A 94 -21.14 -3.93 -15.71
C PHE A 94 -21.42 -2.44 -15.46
N ILE A 95 -20.45 -1.75 -14.87
CA ILE A 95 -20.40 -0.28 -14.83
C ILE A 95 -19.19 0.15 -15.65
N ASN A 96 -19.36 1.12 -16.55
CA ASN A 96 -18.28 1.71 -17.32
C ASN A 96 -18.55 3.18 -17.57
N ILE A 97 -17.91 4.02 -16.77
CA ILE A 97 -18.17 5.45 -16.69
C ILE A 97 -16.87 6.24 -16.59
N ALA A 98 -16.89 7.48 -17.07
CA ALA A 98 -15.75 8.40 -17.00
C ALA A 98 -15.40 8.73 -15.55
N SER A 99 -16.41 8.97 -14.71
CA SER A 99 -16.19 9.25 -13.29
C SER A 99 -17.40 8.92 -12.42
N LEU A 100 -17.13 8.71 -11.14
CA LEU A 100 -18.13 8.63 -10.06
C LEU A 100 -17.68 9.53 -8.92
N SER A 101 -18.47 10.56 -8.67
CA SER A 101 -18.24 11.53 -7.60
C SER A 101 -19.34 11.45 -6.56
N VAL A 102 -18.99 11.23 -5.30
CA VAL A 102 -19.88 11.38 -4.14
C VAL A 102 -19.40 12.62 -3.39
N ILE A 103 -20.19 13.68 -3.40
CA ILE A 103 -19.79 14.98 -2.86
C ILE A 103 -20.79 15.48 -1.83
N ASN A 104 -20.34 16.41 -0.99
CA ASN A 104 -21.14 17.02 0.07
C ASN A 104 -21.78 15.98 1.01
N TYR A 105 -21.11 14.84 1.23
CA TYR A 105 -21.64 13.72 2.00
C TYR A 105 -21.79 14.07 3.49
N ASN A 106 -22.79 14.87 3.87
CA ASN A 106 -22.85 15.49 5.21
C ASN A 106 -24.23 15.42 5.91
N TYR A 107 -24.90 14.27 5.92
CA TYR A 107 -26.28 14.12 6.45
C TYR A 107 -26.38 13.27 7.74
N ASN A 108 -27.10 13.74 8.77
CA ASN A 108 -27.19 13.02 10.05
C ASN A 108 -28.18 11.85 10.04
N ASN A 109 -29.18 11.93 9.18
CA ASN A 109 -30.21 10.95 9.00
C ASN A 109 -30.76 11.06 7.58
N THR A 110 -31.42 10.00 7.14
CA THR A 110 -32.12 9.91 5.87
C THR A 110 -33.58 9.59 6.16
N ASP A 111 -34.49 10.07 5.31
CA ASP A 111 -35.83 9.52 5.26
C ASP A 111 -35.75 8.10 4.66
N TYR A 112 -36.67 7.22 5.04
CA TYR A 112 -36.73 5.87 4.50
C TYR A 112 -38.16 5.38 4.29
N ILE A 113 -38.34 4.43 3.36
CA ILE A 113 -39.65 3.86 3.08
C ILE A 113 -40.03 2.81 4.12
N SER A 114 -41.16 3.03 4.80
CA SER A 114 -41.77 2.08 5.72
C SER A 114 -43.29 2.05 5.50
N GLY A 115 -43.87 0.86 5.33
CA GLY A 115 -45.30 0.72 5.03
C GLY A 115 -45.74 1.44 3.74
N GLY A 116 -44.83 1.68 2.80
CA GLY A 116 -45.09 2.40 1.55
C GLY A 116 -45.08 3.93 1.66
N SER A 117 -44.63 4.49 2.78
CA SER A 117 -44.50 5.95 2.98
C SER A 117 -43.11 6.31 3.49
N ALA A 118 -42.65 7.52 3.20
CA ALA A 118 -41.40 8.04 3.75
C ALA A 118 -41.56 8.35 5.25
N VAL A 119 -40.59 7.90 6.04
CA VAL A 119 -40.49 8.10 7.50
C VAL A 119 -39.10 8.62 7.83
N ALA A 120 -39.01 9.59 8.73
CA ALA A 120 -37.74 10.18 9.13
C ALA A 120 -36.93 9.30 10.09
N GLY A 121 -35.62 9.52 10.14
CA GLY A 121 -34.72 8.97 11.17
C GLY A 121 -34.06 7.64 10.81
N GLY A 122 -33.77 7.41 9.53
CA GLY A 122 -32.85 6.37 9.09
C GLY A 122 -31.39 6.73 9.36
N ASP A 123 -30.52 5.72 9.33
CA ASP A 123 -29.09 5.79 9.63
C ASP A 123 -28.28 6.41 8.49
N ALA A 124 -27.18 7.08 8.83
CA ALA A 124 -26.31 7.77 7.87
C ALA A 124 -25.25 6.85 7.23
N LYS A 125 -25.69 5.73 6.66
CA LYS A 125 -24.86 4.80 5.89
C LYS A 125 -25.22 4.90 4.41
N THR A 126 -24.23 4.85 3.54
CA THR A 126 -24.43 4.72 2.09
C THR A 126 -23.60 3.55 1.58
N LEU A 127 -24.20 2.69 0.76
CA LEU A 127 -23.54 1.55 0.17
C LEU A 127 -23.79 1.49 -1.34
N PHE A 128 -22.72 1.29 -2.09
CA PHE A 128 -22.76 0.83 -3.48
C PHE A 128 -22.50 -0.67 -3.47
N ILE A 129 -23.54 -1.45 -3.78
CA ILE A 129 -23.54 -2.91 -3.60
C ILE A 129 -23.80 -3.61 -4.93
N SER A 130 -22.98 -4.61 -5.22
CA SER A 130 -23.28 -5.61 -6.24
C SER A 130 -24.23 -6.68 -5.70
N ASN A 131 -25.25 -7.00 -6.49
CA ASN A 131 -26.13 -8.14 -6.23
C ASN A 131 -26.32 -8.96 -7.52
N THR A 132 -25.29 -8.93 -8.38
CA THR A 132 -25.22 -9.67 -9.64
C THR A 132 -23.92 -10.47 -9.66
N GLU A 133 -23.97 -11.72 -10.10
CA GLU A 133 -22.76 -12.53 -10.28
C GLU A 133 -21.91 -11.98 -11.44
N GLY A 134 -20.59 -12.12 -11.34
CA GLY A 134 -19.66 -11.65 -12.38
C GLY A 134 -19.67 -10.12 -12.56
N ALA A 135 -19.96 -9.36 -11.51
CA ALA A 135 -19.96 -7.91 -11.57
C ALA A 135 -18.55 -7.34 -11.82
N TYR A 136 -18.46 -6.39 -12.73
CA TYR A 136 -17.23 -5.71 -13.11
C TYR A 136 -17.47 -4.21 -13.28
N TRP A 137 -16.76 -3.38 -12.52
CA TRP A 137 -16.92 -1.93 -12.55
C TRP A 137 -15.63 -1.26 -13.02
N SER A 138 -15.72 -0.49 -14.09
CA SER A 138 -14.64 0.33 -14.66
C SER A 138 -15.01 1.80 -14.54
N ILE A 139 -14.24 2.57 -13.78
CA ILE A 139 -14.52 3.98 -13.50
C ILE A 139 -13.23 4.77 -13.73
N GLY A 140 -13.26 5.79 -14.57
CA GLY A 140 -12.07 6.61 -14.84
C GLY A 140 -11.59 7.36 -13.59
N GLU A 141 -12.41 8.22 -13.00
CA GLU A 141 -12.07 8.91 -11.74
C GLU A 141 -13.10 8.61 -10.66
N PHE A 142 -12.64 8.23 -9.46
CA PHE A 142 -13.48 8.11 -8.28
C PHE A 142 -13.16 9.23 -7.29
N THR A 143 -14.17 10.03 -6.94
CA THR A 143 -14.03 11.13 -5.99
C THR A 143 -15.02 10.97 -4.85
N PHE A 144 -14.54 11.09 -3.61
CA PHE A 144 -15.38 11.13 -2.43
C PHE A 144 -15.01 12.31 -1.53
N THR A 145 -15.92 13.26 -1.35
CA THR A 145 -15.74 14.42 -0.47
C THR A 145 -16.90 14.57 0.51
N GLY A 146 -16.57 15.07 1.71
CA GLY A 146 -17.49 15.19 2.84
C GLY A 146 -17.43 14.02 3.82
N GLY A 147 -18.27 14.10 4.85
CA GLY A 147 -18.43 13.06 5.86
C GLY A 147 -18.48 13.61 7.29
N SER A 148 -18.68 12.70 8.25
CA SER A 148 -18.45 12.94 9.68
C SER A 148 -18.15 11.60 10.37
N SER A 149 -17.68 11.63 11.62
CA SER A 149 -17.23 10.44 12.36
C SER A 149 -18.26 9.29 12.42
N ASN A 150 -19.54 9.60 12.23
CA ASN A 150 -20.63 8.66 12.38
C ASN A 150 -21.16 8.12 11.04
N ARG A 151 -20.52 8.49 9.93
CA ARG A 151 -21.03 8.19 8.58
C ARG A 151 -19.99 7.42 7.80
N VAL A 152 -20.43 6.35 7.16
CA VAL A 152 -19.56 5.46 6.39
C VAL A 152 -20.13 5.31 4.99
N LEU A 153 -19.29 5.52 4.00
CA LEU A 153 -19.53 5.09 2.62
C LEU A 153 -18.89 3.71 2.42
N ALA A 154 -19.66 2.71 2.00
CA ALA A 154 -19.10 1.44 1.53
C ALA A 154 -19.21 1.37 0.00
N PHE A 155 -18.10 1.27 -0.68
CA PHE A 155 -18.04 1.22 -2.14
C PHE A 155 -17.60 -0.16 -2.62
N GLY A 156 -18.44 -0.82 -3.42
CA GLY A 156 -18.14 -2.15 -3.96
C GLY A 156 -18.31 -3.30 -2.99
N SER A 157 -19.22 -3.16 -2.02
CA SER A 157 -19.70 -4.30 -1.22
C SER A 157 -20.53 -5.24 -2.10
N ALA A 158 -20.79 -6.46 -1.63
CA ALA A 158 -21.66 -7.42 -2.30
C ALA A 158 -22.73 -7.99 -1.37
N SER A 159 -23.87 -8.35 -1.95
CA SER A 159 -24.96 -8.99 -1.21
C SER A 159 -24.53 -10.32 -0.61
N VAL A 160 -23.81 -11.15 -1.38
CA VAL A 160 -23.17 -12.40 -0.94
C VAL A 160 -21.87 -12.63 -1.69
N ASN A 161 -21.08 -13.65 -1.30
CA ASN A 161 -19.79 -13.98 -1.92
C ASN A 161 -19.87 -14.23 -3.44
N SER A 162 -20.98 -14.74 -3.99
CA SER A 162 -21.07 -14.93 -5.46
C SER A 162 -21.27 -13.62 -6.23
N ASN A 163 -21.57 -12.50 -5.56
CA ASN A 163 -21.80 -11.21 -6.19
C ASN A 163 -20.62 -10.23 -6.05
N GLN A 164 -19.49 -10.65 -5.49
CA GLN A 164 -18.34 -9.75 -5.27
C GLN A 164 -17.92 -9.06 -6.57
N PRO A 165 -17.90 -7.72 -6.63
CA PRO A 165 -17.50 -7.01 -7.83
C PRO A 165 -15.97 -7.01 -7.96
N GLU A 166 -15.50 -7.13 -9.20
CA GLU A 166 -14.17 -6.71 -9.60
C GLU A 166 -14.21 -5.23 -9.98
N VAL A 167 -13.34 -4.41 -9.40
CA VAL A 167 -13.39 -2.96 -9.57
C VAL A 167 -12.06 -2.44 -10.10
N THR A 168 -12.12 -1.69 -11.20
CA THR A 168 -11.02 -0.94 -11.79
C THR A 168 -11.34 0.56 -11.73
N LEU A 169 -10.45 1.33 -11.12
CA LEU A 169 -10.51 2.78 -11.03
C LEU A 169 -9.31 3.36 -11.81
N GLY A 170 -9.44 4.53 -12.42
CA GLY A 170 -8.29 5.27 -12.93
C GLY A 170 -7.57 5.99 -11.80
N THR A 171 -8.09 7.15 -11.39
CA THR A 171 -7.57 7.93 -10.24
C THR A 171 -8.58 7.91 -9.09
N VAL A 172 -8.09 7.91 -7.86
CA VAL A 172 -8.92 7.97 -6.65
C VAL A 172 -8.60 9.22 -5.85
N ASN A 173 -9.61 10.00 -5.49
CA ASN A 173 -9.49 11.19 -4.67
C ASN A 173 -10.45 11.11 -3.47
N ILE A 174 -9.91 10.99 -2.27
CA ILE A 174 -10.70 10.87 -1.03
C ILE A 174 -10.40 12.04 -0.10
N GLY A 175 -11.47 12.66 0.40
CA GLY A 175 -11.39 13.65 1.46
C GLY A 175 -11.24 15.08 0.98
N SER A 176 -11.13 15.97 1.95
CA SER A 176 -10.95 17.40 1.75
C SER A 176 -10.35 18.02 3.01
N GLU A 177 -9.91 19.27 2.91
CA GLU A 177 -9.25 20.03 3.98
C GLU A 177 -10.04 20.05 5.31
N ASP A 178 -11.34 20.35 5.27
CA ASP A 178 -12.13 20.64 6.48
C ASP A 178 -13.09 19.52 6.89
N ALA A 179 -13.14 18.40 6.16
CA ALA A 179 -14.11 17.34 6.38
C ALA A 179 -13.44 16.03 6.80
N TYR A 180 -14.08 15.33 7.74
CA TYR A 180 -13.76 13.94 8.02
C TYR A 180 -14.46 13.06 6.99
N ALA A 181 -13.72 12.27 6.23
CA ALA A 181 -14.28 11.28 5.33
C ALA A 181 -14.02 9.87 5.85
N ASN A 182 -14.99 8.97 5.80
CA ASN A 182 -14.79 7.56 6.13
C ASN A 182 -15.39 6.67 5.05
N ILE A 183 -14.50 5.98 4.35
CA ILE A 183 -14.83 5.13 3.22
C ILE A 183 -14.23 3.73 3.39
N GLN A 184 -15.02 2.74 3.02
CA GLN A 184 -14.63 1.34 2.93
C GLN A 184 -14.73 0.90 1.47
N PHE A 185 -13.68 0.26 0.94
CA PHE A 185 -13.75 -0.45 -0.34
C PHE A 185 -14.07 -1.90 -0.03
N GLY A 186 -15.28 -2.34 -0.39
CA GLY A 186 -15.91 -3.58 0.09
C GLY A 186 -16.80 -3.37 1.32
N GLY A 187 -17.46 -4.44 1.76
CA GLY A 187 -18.25 -4.44 2.99
C GLY A 187 -17.39 -4.36 4.26
N ASP A 188 -18.00 -4.58 5.43
CA ASP A 188 -17.33 -4.50 6.73
C ASP A 188 -16.89 -5.88 7.30
N ALA A 189 -17.48 -6.98 6.84
CA ALA A 189 -17.21 -8.34 7.33
C ALA A 189 -16.68 -9.26 6.21
N ALA A 190 -17.02 -10.55 6.27
CA ALA A 190 -16.94 -11.48 5.15
C ALA A 190 -18.35 -11.79 4.69
N GLY A 191 -18.57 -12.13 3.43
CA GLY A 191 -19.89 -12.65 3.06
C GLY A 191 -20.14 -14.05 3.63
N VAL A 192 -19.09 -14.76 4.07
CA VAL A 192 -19.18 -15.99 4.87
C VAL A 192 -18.34 -15.86 6.16
N CYS A 193 -19.00 -15.95 7.31
CA CYS A 193 -18.39 -15.90 8.64
C CYS A 193 -18.56 -17.22 9.39
N LYS A 194 -17.78 -17.42 10.45
CA LYS A 194 -17.92 -18.57 11.37
C LYS A 194 -18.74 -18.19 12.59
N MET A 195 -19.74 -19.00 12.93
CA MET A 195 -20.49 -18.84 14.18
C MET A 195 -19.61 -19.12 15.40
N THR A 196 -19.64 -18.24 16.41
CA THR A 196 -18.80 -18.37 17.63
C THR A 196 -19.60 -18.65 18.89
N ALA A 197 -20.93 -18.65 18.82
CA ALA A 197 -21.83 -18.96 19.92
C ALA A 197 -23.02 -19.83 19.49
N GLY A 198 -23.61 -20.54 20.45
CA GLY A 198 -24.79 -21.41 20.25
C GLY A 198 -24.43 -22.84 19.85
N ASP A 199 -25.43 -23.60 19.39
CA ASP A 199 -25.27 -25.03 19.08
C ASP A 199 -24.48 -25.29 17.77
N ASN A 200 -24.32 -24.25 16.94
CA ASN A 200 -23.69 -24.33 15.61
C ASN A 200 -22.28 -23.72 15.58
N ILE A 201 -21.59 -23.64 16.73
CA ILE A 201 -20.21 -23.09 16.79
C ILE A 201 -19.31 -23.76 15.74
N GLY A 202 -18.57 -22.93 15.00
CA GLY A 202 -17.66 -23.35 13.94
C GLY A 202 -18.32 -23.56 12.57
N GLN A 203 -19.65 -23.53 12.47
CA GLN A 203 -20.34 -23.60 11.17
C GLN A 203 -20.30 -22.25 10.44
N ASP A 204 -20.34 -22.32 9.12
CA ASP A 204 -20.43 -21.16 8.24
C ASP A 204 -21.81 -20.53 8.29
N THR A 205 -21.84 -19.20 8.24
CA THR A 205 -23.04 -18.41 8.06
C THR A 205 -22.80 -17.31 7.05
N THR A 206 -23.77 -17.08 6.19
CA THR A 206 -23.72 -15.97 5.25
C THR A 206 -24.04 -14.66 5.95
N MET A 207 -23.22 -13.63 5.71
CA MET A 207 -23.52 -12.25 6.10
C MET A 207 -23.97 -11.49 4.86
N MET A 208 -25.25 -11.15 4.81
CA MET A 208 -25.79 -10.40 3.68
C MET A 208 -25.23 -8.98 3.68
N GLU A 209 -24.87 -8.49 2.49
CA GLU A 209 -24.46 -7.09 2.21
C GLU A 209 -23.15 -6.64 2.88
N SER A 210 -22.44 -7.58 3.50
CA SER A 210 -21.13 -7.39 4.13
C SER A 210 -20.00 -8.08 3.37
N ALA A 211 -20.27 -8.64 2.18
CA ALA A 211 -19.26 -9.33 1.40
C ALA A 211 -18.22 -8.35 0.82
N CYS A 212 -16.99 -8.85 0.65
CA CYS A 212 -15.84 -8.05 0.24
C CYS A 212 -15.95 -7.65 -1.24
N MET A 213 -15.17 -6.65 -1.63
CA MET A 213 -14.83 -6.48 -3.04
C MET A 213 -13.92 -7.64 -3.48
N LYS A 214 -14.06 -8.11 -4.72
CA LYS A 214 -13.28 -9.26 -5.21
C LYS A 214 -11.83 -8.87 -5.47
N TYR A 215 -11.64 -7.80 -6.24
CA TYR A 215 -10.35 -7.22 -6.60
C TYR A 215 -10.51 -5.71 -6.73
N LEU A 216 -9.45 -4.98 -6.39
CA LEU A 216 -9.34 -3.54 -6.62
C LEU A 216 -8.11 -3.27 -7.48
N THR A 217 -8.31 -2.70 -8.66
CA THR A 217 -7.25 -2.14 -9.49
C THR A 217 -7.41 -0.63 -9.58
N VAL A 218 -6.33 0.11 -9.41
CA VAL A 218 -6.27 1.56 -9.61
C VAL A 218 -5.12 1.85 -10.57
N THR A 219 -5.41 2.35 -11.78
CA THR A 219 -4.36 2.51 -12.81
C THR A 219 -3.55 3.80 -12.65
N GLY A 220 -4.02 4.73 -11.82
CA GLY A 220 -3.40 6.01 -11.50
C GLY A 220 -3.11 6.17 -10.01
N ASP A 221 -3.08 7.42 -9.55
CA ASP A 221 -2.77 7.76 -8.15
C ASP A 221 -3.98 7.54 -7.23
N PHE A 222 -3.68 7.28 -5.96
CA PHE A 222 -4.65 7.13 -4.88
C PHE A 222 -4.42 8.20 -3.82
N ASN A 223 -5.20 9.26 -3.86
CA ASN A 223 -5.00 10.45 -3.04
C ASN A 223 -5.95 10.45 -1.85
N ILE A 224 -5.40 10.68 -0.65
CA ILE A 224 -6.15 10.75 0.61
C ILE A 224 -5.80 12.06 1.32
N TYR A 225 -6.80 12.90 1.54
CA TYR A 225 -6.65 14.24 2.07
C TYR A 225 -7.27 14.41 3.46
N GLY A 226 -6.65 15.24 4.28
CA GLY A 226 -7.20 15.72 5.54
C GLY A 226 -7.44 14.60 6.55
N ASN A 227 -8.52 14.73 7.31
CA ASN A 227 -8.91 13.77 8.35
C ASN A 227 -9.72 12.59 7.77
N SER A 228 -9.20 11.96 6.73
CA SER A 228 -9.90 10.87 6.03
C SER A 228 -9.44 9.50 6.50
N VAL A 229 -10.36 8.56 6.60
CA VAL A 229 -10.10 7.14 6.87
C VAL A 229 -10.54 6.32 5.66
N VAL A 230 -9.60 5.63 5.04
CA VAL A 230 -9.82 4.69 3.95
C VAL A 230 -9.54 3.29 4.48
N SER A 231 -10.43 2.35 4.21
CA SER A 231 -10.28 0.97 4.67
C SER A 231 -10.54 -0.02 3.55
N PHE A 232 -9.62 -0.95 3.37
CA PHE A 232 -9.76 -1.99 2.35
C PHE A 232 -10.30 -3.29 2.93
N ASN A 233 -11.41 -3.76 2.36
CA ASN A 233 -11.93 -5.10 2.53
C ASN A 233 -12.07 -5.74 1.15
N VAL A 234 -10.93 -6.06 0.57
CA VAL A 234 -10.80 -6.62 -0.78
C VAL A 234 -10.17 -7.99 -0.65
N TRP A 235 -10.95 -9.02 -0.99
CA TRP A 235 -10.50 -10.39 -0.97
C TRP A 235 -11.49 -11.25 -1.77
N ASN A 236 -10.96 -12.02 -2.72
CA ASN A 236 -11.76 -12.99 -3.44
C ASN A 236 -12.05 -14.21 -2.57
N GLU A 237 -13.30 -14.42 -2.20
CA GLU A 237 -13.69 -15.49 -1.27
C GLU A 237 -13.77 -16.89 -1.93
N ASP A 238 -13.42 -16.99 -3.22
CA ASP A 238 -13.28 -18.27 -3.92
C ASP A 238 -12.00 -19.00 -3.48
N THR A 239 -12.18 -20.06 -2.69
CA THR A 239 -11.07 -20.91 -2.17
C THR A 239 -10.18 -21.55 -3.23
N SER A 240 -10.59 -21.58 -4.51
CA SER A 240 -9.76 -22.10 -5.61
C SER A 240 -8.75 -21.08 -6.14
N VAL A 241 -8.90 -19.81 -5.76
CA VAL A 241 -8.08 -18.71 -6.23
C VAL A 241 -6.80 -18.61 -5.41
N ALA A 242 -5.68 -18.42 -6.11
CA ALA A 242 -4.42 -18.14 -5.45
C ALA A 242 -4.29 -16.64 -5.19
N HIS A 243 -4.06 -16.28 -3.94
CA HIS A 243 -3.67 -14.94 -3.52
C HIS A 243 -2.14 -14.91 -3.46
N SER A 244 -1.52 -14.05 -4.26
CA SER A 244 -0.06 -14.04 -4.38
C SER A 244 0.44 -12.70 -4.88
N GLU A 245 1.76 -12.50 -4.87
CA GLU A 245 2.36 -11.31 -5.48
C GLU A 245 2.03 -11.19 -6.97
N ASN A 246 1.86 -12.31 -7.69
CA ASN A 246 1.55 -12.28 -9.13
C ASN A 246 0.05 -12.09 -9.41
N MET A 247 -0.79 -12.29 -8.40
CA MET A 247 -2.24 -12.07 -8.46
C MET A 247 -2.64 -11.35 -7.17
N PRO A 248 -2.28 -10.05 -7.03
CA PRO A 248 -2.59 -9.29 -5.83
C PRO A 248 -4.09 -9.04 -5.74
N ASP A 249 -4.60 -8.95 -4.51
CA ASP A 249 -6.00 -8.58 -4.25
C ASP A 249 -6.25 -7.11 -4.57
N ILE A 250 -5.23 -6.28 -4.31
CA ILE A 250 -5.24 -4.84 -4.55
C ILE A 250 -3.99 -4.46 -5.35
N ALA A 251 -4.18 -3.78 -6.47
CA ALA A 251 -3.11 -3.23 -7.29
C ALA A 251 -3.37 -1.73 -7.54
N ILE A 252 -2.47 -0.87 -7.08
CA ILE A 252 -2.47 0.57 -7.36
C ILE A 252 -1.20 0.86 -8.15
N ASP A 253 -1.33 1.17 -9.43
CA ASP A 253 -0.21 1.39 -10.34
C ASP A 253 0.52 2.70 -10.11
N GLY A 254 -0.18 3.71 -9.58
CA GLY A 254 0.35 5.00 -9.18
C GLY A 254 0.71 5.06 -7.70
N VAL A 255 0.92 6.27 -7.20
CA VAL A 255 1.36 6.51 -5.82
C VAL A 255 0.14 6.70 -4.91
N VAL A 256 0.21 6.08 -3.73
CA VAL A 256 -0.70 6.41 -2.63
C VAL A 256 -0.18 7.68 -1.94
N ARG A 257 -0.90 8.79 -2.10
CA ARG A 257 -0.48 10.10 -1.54
C ARG A 257 -1.34 10.46 -0.34
N MET A 258 -0.69 10.71 0.78
CA MET A 258 -1.33 11.12 2.01
C MET A 258 -1.01 12.58 2.32
N THR A 259 -2.03 13.43 2.27
CA THR A 259 -1.90 14.86 2.53
C THR A 259 -2.63 15.24 3.82
N PRO A 260 -1.91 15.67 4.88
CA PRO A 260 -2.53 16.21 6.08
C PRO A 260 -3.39 17.44 5.79
N SER A 261 -4.37 17.71 6.65
CA SER A 261 -5.01 19.03 6.68
C SER A 261 -4.09 20.07 7.31
N SER A 262 -4.36 21.34 7.06
CA SER A 262 -3.67 22.51 7.61
C SER A 262 -3.73 22.57 9.15
N ASP A 263 -4.76 22.00 9.78
CA ASP A 263 -4.85 21.86 11.24
C ASP A 263 -4.06 20.66 11.79
N GLY A 264 -3.36 19.93 10.93
CA GLY A 264 -2.43 18.86 11.28
C GLY A 264 -3.07 17.48 11.44
N LYS A 265 -4.36 17.30 11.11
CA LYS A 265 -4.97 15.97 11.11
C LYS A 265 -4.43 15.15 9.94
N LEU A 266 -4.26 13.85 10.20
CA LEU A 266 -3.58 12.93 9.30
C LEU A 266 -4.58 11.98 8.64
N PRO A 267 -4.47 11.75 7.31
CA PRO A 267 -5.23 10.70 6.66
C PRO A 267 -4.77 9.33 7.16
N THR A 268 -5.68 8.36 7.13
CA THR A 268 -5.44 6.97 7.54
C THR A 268 -5.82 6.01 6.42
N LEU A 269 -4.93 5.07 6.11
CA LEU A 269 -5.21 3.93 5.27
C LEU A 269 -5.07 2.63 6.07
N ASN A 270 -6.18 1.89 6.18
CA ASN A 270 -6.18 0.53 6.68
C ASN A 270 -6.04 -0.44 5.50
N LEU A 271 -4.88 -1.09 5.40
CA LEU A 271 -4.57 -2.05 4.34
C LEU A 271 -5.49 -3.28 4.35
N LEU A 272 -5.96 -3.67 5.54
CA LEU A 272 -7.00 -4.68 5.72
C LEU A 272 -7.95 -4.25 6.83
N ASN A 273 -9.25 -4.35 6.54
CA ASN A 273 -10.34 -4.05 7.45
C ASN A 273 -11.36 -5.18 7.45
N ARG A 274 -11.58 -5.78 8.62
CA ARG A 274 -12.61 -6.79 8.88
C ARG A 274 -13.13 -6.56 10.29
N VAL A 275 -14.45 -6.47 10.44
CA VAL A 275 -15.08 -6.40 11.77
C VAL A 275 -14.76 -7.67 12.57
N GLY A 276 -14.74 -7.52 13.89
CA GLY A 276 -14.66 -8.66 14.79
C GLY A 276 -16.00 -9.39 14.88
N THR A 277 -16.19 -10.07 16.01
CA THR A 277 -17.45 -10.76 16.30
C THR A 277 -18.65 -9.82 16.20
N VAL A 278 -19.59 -10.16 15.32
CA VAL A 278 -20.82 -9.41 15.08
C VAL A 278 -21.76 -9.61 16.27
N SER A 279 -21.80 -8.62 17.16
CA SER A 279 -22.37 -8.75 18.49
C SER A 279 -23.90 -8.71 18.53
N TRP A 280 -24.58 -8.12 17.55
CA TRP A 280 -26.04 -8.08 17.51
C TRP A 280 -26.66 -9.40 17.06
N HIS A 281 -25.90 -10.25 16.35
CA HIS A 281 -26.37 -11.54 15.88
C HIS A 281 -26.27 -12.60 16.99
N SER A 282 -27.30 -13.44 17.15
CA SER A 282 -27.39 -14.44 18.24
C SER A 282 -26.23 -15.45 18.22
N ALA A 283 -25.85 -15.92 17.03
CA ALA A 283 -24.75 -16.86 16.82
C ALA A 283 -23.34 -16.21 16.84
N LYS A 284 -23.26 -14.89 17.05
CA LYS A 284 -21.99 -14.13 17.15
C LYS A 284 -21.00 -14.46 16.02
N PRO A 285 -21.37 -14.34 14.74
CA PRO A 285 -20.49 -14.72 13.66
C PRO A 285 -19.30 -13.78 13.58
N ALA A 286 -18.16 -14.30 13.15
CA ALA A 286 -16.94 -13.54 12.98
C ALA A 286 -16.21 -13.97 11.68
N PRO A 287 -15.55 -13.03 10.99
CA PRO A 287 -14.74 -13.36 9.81
C PRO A 287 -13.56 -14.27 10.16
N GLY A 288 -13.27 -15.21 9.26
CA GLY A 288 -12.05 -16.03 9.32
C GLY A 288 -10.79 -15.25 8.94
N ALA A 289 -9.62 -15.86 9.09
CA ALA A 289 -8.37 -15.27 8.62
C ALA A 289 -8.45 -14.88 7.13
N THR A 290 -7.91 -13.72 6.81
CA THR A 290 -7.83 -13.19 5.44
C THR A 290 -6.37 -12.87 5.14
N ASN A 291 -5.85 -13.41 4.04
CA ASN A 291 -4.46 -13.16 3.64
C ASN A 291 -4.47 -12.36 2.35
N THR A 292 -3.96 -11.12 2.39
CA THR A 292 -4.00 -10.21 1.25
C THR A 292 -2.63 -9.85 0.73
N PHE A 293 -2.55 -9.67 -0.58
CA PHE A 293 -1.39 -9.14 -1.30
C PHE A 293 -1.76 -7.80 -1.92
N ILE A 294 -0.99 -6.76 -1.57
CA ILE A 294 -1.25 -5.39 -1.96
C ILE A 294 -0.02 -4.84 -2.67
N LYS A 295 -0.19 -4.44 -3.94
CA LYS A 295 0.85 -3.75 -4.71
C LYS A 295 0.49 -2.28 -4.85
N ILE A 296 1.44 -1.40 -4.56
CA ILE A 296 1.31 0.04 -4.79
C ILE A 296 2.52 0.59 -5.54
N GLY A 297 2.31 1.60 -6.38
CA GLY A 297 3.34 2.31 -7.15
C GLY A 297 4.22 3.22 -6.30
N GLY A 298 3.94 3.34 -5.00
CA GLY A 298 4.69 4.11 -4.00
C GLY A 298 3.78 4.58 -2.89
N LEU A 299 4.36 5.00 -1.76
CA LEU A 299 3.66 5.67 -0.67
C LEU A 299 4.37 6.98 -0.34
N ASP A 300 3.63 8.07 -0.36
CA ASP A 300 4.21 9.42 -0.29
C ASP A 300 3.38 10.36 0.62
N GLY A 301 4.06 11.35 1.20
CA GLY A 301 3.45 12.37 2.04
C GLY A 301 3.43 12.02 3.52
N ARG A 302 2.37 12.38 4.23
CA ARG A 302 2.28 12.20 5.69
C ARG A 302 0.91 11.70 6.12
N GLY A 303 0.88 10.59 6.85
CA GLY A 303 -0.37 9.99 7.31
C GLY A 303 -0.18 8.81 8.26
N ASN A 304 -1.21 7.97 8.35
CA ASN A 304 -1.19 6.72 9.11
C ASN A 304 -1.48 5.55 8.18
N LEU A 305 -0.54 4.61 8.10
CA LEU A 305 -0.74 3.32 7.45
C LEU A 305 -0.84 2.23 8.52
N SER A 306 -1.97 1.54 8.55
CA SER A 306 -2.28 0.54 9.57
C SER A 306 -3.10 -0.65 9.07
N ASN A 307 -3.46 -1.55 9.98
CA ASN A 307 -4.52 -2.54 9.79
C ASN A 307 -5.65 -2.34 10.81
N ASN A 308 -6.86 -2.75 10.42
CA ASN A 308 -8.04 -2.77 11.28
C ASN A 308 -8.83 -4.08 11.10
N SER A 309 -8.12 -5.20 11.03
CA SER A 309 -8.70 -6.52 10.83
C SER A 309 -8.76 -7.31 12.13
N GLN A 310 -9.97 -7.65 12.56
CA GLN A 310 -10.27 -8.31 13.83
C GLN A 310 -10.78 -9.75 13.63
N THR A 311 -10.17 -10.47 12.69
CA THR A 311 -10.53 -11.84 12.34
C THR A 311 -10.33 -12.82 13.51
N LEU A 312 -11.03 -13.96 13.48
CA LEU A 312 -10.90 -15.01 14.50
C LEU A 312 -9.45 -15.50 14.65
N ASP A 313 -8.89 -15.88 13.52
CA ASP A 313 -7.52 -16.34 13.36
C ASP A 313 -6.65 -15.23 12.78
N ALA A 314 -5.33 -15.36 12.93
CA ALA A 314 -4.38 -14.36 12.44
C ALA A 314 -4.46 -14.23 10.91
N SER A 315 -4.64 -12.99 10.45
CA SER A 315 -4.59 -12.60 9.05
C SER A 315 -3.15 -12.23 8.66
N THR A 316 -2.87 -12.17 7.36
CA THR A 316 -1.59 -11.64 6.86
C THR A 316 -1.82 -10.58 5.79
N VAL A 317 -0.94 -9.58 5.76
CA VAL A 317 -0.91 -8.56 4.70
C VAL A 317 0.51 -8.50 4.17
N LYS A 318 0.68 -8.67 2.86
CA LYS A 318 1.95 -8.39 2.17
C LYS A 318 1.81 -7.11 1.36
N LEU A 319 2.45 -6.04 1.85
CA LEU A 319 2.56 -4.76 1.14
C LEU A 319 3.79 -4.77 0.24
N ILE A 320 3.61 -4.46 -1.04
CA ILE A 320 4.66 -4.51 -2.04
C ILE A 320 4.76 -3.14 -2.72
N PHE A 321 5.92 -2.51 -2.57
CA PHE A 321 6.28 -1.26 -3.22
C PHE A 321 6.88 -1.54 -4.59
N THR A 322 6.26 -1.00 -5.64
CA THR A 322 6.71 -1.14 -7.03
C THR A 322 7.34 0.14 -7.60
N ASN A 323 7.32 1.24 -6.84
CA ASN A 323 8.00 2.52 -7.04
C ASN A 323 8.48 2.81 -8.46
N LYS A 324 7.64 3.55 -9.21
CA LYS A 324 8.01 4.17 -10.50
C LYS A 324 8.72 5.51 -10.32
N GLU A 325 8.61 6.09 -9.13
CA GLU A 325 9.30 7.32 -8.70
C GLU A 325 9.82 7.18 -7.27
N ASP A 326 10.62 8.16 -6.84
CA ASP A 326 11.06 8.25 -5.45
C ASP A 326 9.86 8.72 -4.60
N CYS A 327 9.61 8.03 -3.49
CA CYS A 327 8.52 8.37 -2.57
C CYS A 327 9.07 8.50 -1.14
N ASP A 328 8.56 9.49 -0.40
CA ASP A 328 8.97 9.77 0.97
C ASP A 328 7.72 9.91 1.87
N PHE A 329 7.53 8.91 2.72
CA PHE A 329 6.39 8.84 3.63
C PHE A 329 6.82 9.12 5.07
N SER A 330 6.02 9.90 5.79
CA SER A 330 6.20 10.13 7.23
C SER A 330 4.91 9.89 8.02
N GLY A 331 5.04 9.65 9.32
CA GLY A 331 3.90 9.48 10.23
C GLY A 331 3.88 8.10 10.88
N THR A 332 2.74 7.41 10.81
CA THR A 332 2.59 6.08 11.43
C THR A 332 2.68 4.99 10.38
N PHE A 333 3.51 3.96 10.63
CA PHE A 333 3.65 2.78 9.77
C PHE A 333 3.66 1.52 10.63
N THR A 334 2.51 0.84 10.75
CA THR A 334 2.37 -0.26 11.72
C THR A 334 1.38 -1.33 11.28
N GLU A 335 1.55 -2.55 11.78
CA GLU A 335 0.51 -3.57 11.68
C GLU A 335 -0.64 -3.39 12.69
N ASN A 336 -0.51 -2.44 13.64
CA ASN A 336 -1.51 -2.10 14.67
C ASN A 336 -1.92 -3.30 15.54
N ARG A 337 -0.93 -4.12 15.91
CA ARG A 337 -1.16 -5.36 16.64
C ARG A 337 -1.73 -5.12 18.03
N SER A 338 -2.74 -5.89 18.40
CA SER A 338 -3.37 -5.89 19.72
C SER A 338 -4.02 -7.26 20.01
N ASP A 339 -4.72 -7.40 21.13
CA ASP A 339 -5.46 -8.63 21.45
C ASP A 339 -6.56 -8.94 20.41
N SER A 340 -7.16 -7.90 19.81
CA SER A 340 -8.19 -8.03 18.79
C SER A 340 -7.62 -8.01 17.36
N ILE A 341 -6.53 -7.29 17.12
CA ILE A 341 -5.89 -7.19 15.80
C ILE A 341 -4.65 -8.07 15.78
N LYS A 342 -4.78 -9.24 15.16
CA LYS A 342 -3.73 -10.27 15.08
C LYS A 342 -3.03 -10.32 13.73
N THR A 343 -3.27 -9.33 12.89
CA THR A 343 -2.74 -9.29 11.52
C THR A 343 -1.23 -9.12 11.54
N VAL A 344 -0.53 -9.95 10.77
CA VAL A 344 0.91 -9.84 10.56
C VAL A 344 1.17 -9.15 9.23
N MET A 345 1.90 -8.04 9.25
CA MET A 345 2.25 -7.29 8.05
C MET A 345 3.68 -7.62 7.62
N SER A 346 3.87 -7.92 6.35
CA SER A 346 5.17 -8.04 5.69
C SER A 346 5.32 -6.97 4.62
N VAL A 347 6.54 -6.49 4.40
CA VAL A 347 6.87 -5.44 3.44
C VAL A 347 7.86 -5.98 2.42
N LYS A 348 7.60 -5.72 1.14
CA LYS A 348 8.50 -6.01 0.04
C LYS A 348 8.78 -4.76 -0.79
N MET A 349 10.04 -4.55 -1.13
CA MET A 349 10.47 -3.57 -2.12
C MET A 349 10.83 -4.28 -3.43
N ALA A 350 10.09 -3.98 -4.48
CA ALA A 350 10.25 -4.49 -5.83
C ALA A 350 10.10 -3.34 -6.84
N GLY A 351 10.77 -2.22 -6.54
CA GLY A 351 10.67 -0.99 -7.32
C GLY A 351 11.49 -1.01 -8.60
N GLU A 352 11.26 -0.03 -9.48
CA GLU A 352 12.16 0.20 -10.60
C GLU A 352 13.59 0.51 -10.10
N ASN A 353 14.60 0.11 -10.87
CA ASN A 353 15.99 0.29 -10.46
C ASN A 353 16.33 1.77 -10.21
N GLY A 354 16.91 2.04 -9.04
CA GLY A 354 17.26 3.39 -8.59
C GLY A 354 16.11 4.19 -7.98
N LYS A 355 14.88 3.66 -7.96
CA LYS A 355 13.75 4.28 -7.27
C LYS A 355 13.70 3.90 -5.81
N ARG A 356 13.32 4.87 -4.97
CA ARG A 356 13.36 4.74 -3.51
C ARG A 356 11.98 4.78 -2.88
N GLN A 357 11.77 3.96 -1.87
CA GLN A 357 10.73 4.14 -0.87
C GLN A 357 11.41 4.52 0.45
N ILE A 358 11.13 5.71 0.95
CA ILE A 358 11.61 6.18 2.26
C ILE A 358 10.43 6.15 3.23
N ILE A 359 10.62 5.53 4.40
CA ILE A 359 9.63 5.44 5.48
C ILE A 359 10.21 6.09 6.73
N ARG A 360 9.81 7.35 6.97
CA ARG A 360 10.12 8.19 8.14
C ARG A 360 9.10 7.98 9.25
N ALA A 361 9.12 6.77 9.78
CA ALA A 361 8.26 6.34 10.86
C ALA A 361 9.01 5.32 11.69
N ASP A 362 8.80 5.30 13.01
CA ASP A 362 9.22 4.18 13.84
C ASP A 362 8.35 2.98 13.50
N SER A 363 8.81 2.21 12.51
CA SER A 363 8.00 1.19 11.86
C SER A 363 7.80 0.02 12.83
N ALA A 364 6.55 -0.46 12.92
CA ALA A 364 6.18 -1.49 13.89
C ALA A 364 5.34 -2.59 13.25
N PHE A 365 6.02 -3.63 12.75
CA PHE A 365 5.41 -4.85 12.21
C PHE A 365 6.30 -6.07 12.40
N THR A 366 5.71 -7.26 12.36
CA THR A 366 6.41 -8.52 12.73
C THR A 366 6.61 -9.50 11.57
N GLY A 367 6.00 -9.24 10.41
CA GLY A 367 6.23 -10.01 9.20
C GLY A 367 7.55 -9.64 8.50
N THR A 368 7.84 -10.29 7.38
CA THR A 368 9.15 -10.20 6.71
C THR A 368 9.41 -8.82 6.11
N VAL A 369 10.70 -8.50 5.97
CA VAL A 369 11.18 -7.40 5.11
C VAL A 369 11.90 -8.03 3.94
N GLU A 370 11.47 -7.73 2.71
CA GLU A 370 12.05 -8.29 1.49
C GLU A 370 12.49 -7.19 0.55
N VAL A 371 13.69 -7.30 -0.01
CA VAL A 371 14.20 -6.37 -1.02
C VAL A 371 14.67 -7.17 -2.24
N GLU A 372 14.03 -6.91 -3.38
CA GLU A 372 14.32 -7.55 -4.66
C GLU A 372 14.91 -6.55 -5.67
N SER A 373 14.34 -5.34 -5.74
CA SER A 373 14.77 -4.27 -6.64
C SER A 373 14.36 -2.90 -6.09
N GLY A 374 14.92 -1.81 -6.65
CA GLY A 374 14.79 -0.46 -6.07
C GLY A 374 15.46 -0.35 -4.70
N THR A 375 15.14 0.67 -3.91
CA THR A 375 15.74 0.89 -2.59
C THR A 375 14.69 1.15 -1.51
N LEU A 376 14.73 0.39 -0.42
CA LEU A 376 13.92 0.62 0.78
C LEU A 376 14.79 1.27 1.87
N ILE A 377 14.41 2.48 2.29
CA ILE A 377 14.99 3.17 3.44
C ILE A 377 13.92 3.25 4.51
N ILE A 378 14.18 2.72 5.70
CA ILE A 378 13.17 2.59 6.75
C ILE A 378 13.79 2.79 8.13
N HIS A 379 13.00 3.33 9.06
CA HIS A 379 13.38 3.47 10.47
C HIS A 379 12.63 2.45 11.33
N SER A 380 13.31 1.89 12.34
CA SER A 380 12.66 1.19 13.46
C SER A 380 13.53 1.16 14.72
N SER A 381 12.90 1.39 15.87
CA SER A 381 13.50 1.24 17.20
C SER A 381 13.34 -0.18 17.77
N THR A 382 12.38 -0.94 17.24
CA THR A 382 12.14 -2.35 17.58
C THR A 382 12.43 -3.25 16.38
N ALA A 383 12.76 -4.52 16.67
CA ALA A 383 13.05 -5.49 15.63
C ALA A 383 11.83 -5.76 14.75
N LEU A 384 11.95 -5.40 13.48
CA LEU A 384 11.07 -5.88 12.41
C LEU A 384 11.31 -7.38 12.17
N GLY A 385 10.48 -8.00 11.32
CA GLY A 385 10.72 -9.38 10.91
C GLY A 385 12.02 -9.55 10.10
N LYS A 386 12.32 -10.80 9.73
CA LYS A 386 13.58 -11.15 9.04
C LYS A 386 13.71 -10.35 7.73
N LEU A 387 14.86 -9.72 7.53
CA LEU A 387 15.28 -9.12 6.27
C LEU A 387 15.78 -10.19 5.31
N THR A 388 15.26 -10.21 4.09
CA THR A 388 15.78 -11.02 2.99
C THR A 388 16.08 -10.14 1.80
N MET A 389 17.33 -10.13 1.36
CA MET A 389 17.78 -9.33 0.22
C MET A 389 18.17 -10.24 -0.93
N THR A 390 17.50 -10.09 -2.06
CA THR A 390 17.81 -10.78 -3.32
C THR A 390 18.36 -9.84 -4.39
N GLY A 391 18.27 -8.53 -4.14
CA GLY A 391 18.76 -7.45 -4.98
C GLY A 391 18.40 -6.10 -4.35
N GLY A 392 18.43 -5.03 -5.15
CA GLY A 392 18.05 -3.69 -4.72
C GLY A 392 18.96 -3.10 -3.64
N GLY A 393 18.44 -2.12 -2.90
CA GLY A 393 19.13 -1.44 -1.80
C GLY A 393 18.29 -1.45 -0.51
N PHE A 394 18.93 -1.62 0.64
CA PHE A 394 18.27 -1.53 1.95
C PHE A 394 19.05 -0.61 2.87
N GLY A 395 18.37 0.31 3.56
CA GLY A 395 19.00 1.26 4.46
C GLY A 395 18.17 1.60 5.68
N GLY A 396 18.87 1.93 6.76
CA GLY A 396 18.29 2.54 7.95
C GLY A 396 18.24 4.07 7.82
N ILE A 397 17.38 4.72 8.60
CA ILE A 397 17.34 6.18 8.74
C ILE A 397 16.94 6.56 10.17
N GLU A 398 17.15 7.81 10.56
CA GLU A 398 16.73 8.35 11.87
C GLU A 398 17.31 7.57 13.06
N GLY A 399 18.60 7.23 12.97
CA GLY A 399 19.32 6.40 13.93
C GLY A 399 19.44 4.93 13.50
N GLY A 400 18.71 4.53 12.45
CA GLY A 400 18.85 3.22 11.83
C GLY A 400 17.58 2.36 11.85
N VAL A 401 17.77 1.06 11.67
CA VAL A 401 16.69 0.06 11.62
C VAL A 401 17.14 -1.20 12.35
N THR A 402 16.20 -1.83 13.05
CA THR A 402 16.41 -3.13 13.70
C THR A 402 15.59 -4.21 13.02
N VAL A 403 16.20 -5.36 12.72
CA VAL A 403 15.55 -6.55 12.17
C VAL A 403 15.88 -7.78 12.99
N SER A 404 14.95 -8.74 13.07
CA SER A 404 15.11 -9.98 13.86
C SER A 404 16.14 -10.97 13.30
N GLY A 405 16.56 -10.78 12.06
CA GLY A 405 17.54 -11.59 11.34
C GLY A 405 17.73 -11.04 9.94
N ALA A 406 18.83 -11.38 9.28
CA ALA A 406 19.07 -10.95 7.90
C ALA A 406 19.69 -12.07 7.07
N GLU A 407 19.24 -12.19 5.82
CA GLU A 407 19.83 -13.08 4.83
C GLU A 407 20.06 -12.34 3.52
N TRP A 408 21.31 -12.36 3.06
CA TRP A 408 21.73 -11.67 1.85
C TRP A 408 22.08 -12.67 0.76
N PHE A 409 21.44 -12.49 -0.40
CA PHE A 409 21.75 -13.16 -1.67
C PHE A 409 22.26 -12.17 -2.73
N GLY A 410 21.98 -10.87 -2.56
CA GLY A 410 22.35 -9.82 -3.51
C GLY A 410 21.83 -8.46 -3.06
N GLY A 411 22.34 -7.40 -3.68
CA GLY A 411 21.96 -6.01 -3.42
C GLY A 411 22.93 -5.26 -2.50
N ASP A 412 22.57 -4.01 -2.23
CA ASP A 412 23.41 -3.03 -1.57
C ASP A 412 22.81 -2.58 -0.22
N ILE A 413 23.68 -2.30 0.74
CA ILE A 413 23.33 -1.60 1.96
C ILE A 413 23.52 -0.11 1.74
N VAL A 414 22.51 0.69 2.05
CA VAL A 414 22.45 2.11 1.70
C VAL A 414 22.47 2.97 2.96
N PHE A 415 23.47 3.84 3.07
CA PHE A 415 23.53 4.89 4.08
C PHE A 415 23.02 6.17 3.43
N HIS A 416 21.72 6.41 3.60
CA HIS A 416 20.98 7.46 2.90
C HIS A 416 21.38 8.87 3.36
N ASN A 417 21.59 9.07 4.66
CA ASN A 417 21.88 10.38 5.23
C ASN A 417 23.39 10.56 5.46
N THR A 418 24.06 11.33 4.61
CA THR A 418 25.51 11.57 4.72
C THR A 418 25.89 12.38 5.96
N GLU A 419 24.99 13.24 6.45
CA GLU A 419 25.25 14.14 7.58
C GLU A 419 25.47 13.37 8.90
N THR A 420 24.92 12.16 9.03
CA THR A 420 25.06 11.35 10.26
C THR A 420 26.51 10.95 10.53
N PHE A 421 27.34 10.83 9.50
CA PHE A 421 28.77 10.54 9.66
C PHE A 421 29.53 11.70 10.31
N PHE A 422 29.25 12.93 9.87
CA PHE A 422 29.85 14.13 10.48
C PHE A 422 29.30 14.44 11.87
N GLY A 423 28.08 13.99 12.17
CA GLY A 423 27.52 14.00 13.52
C GLY A 423 28.15 13.00 14.49
N GLY A 424 29.03 12.11 14.01
CA GLY A 424 29.68 11.06 14.81
C GLY A 424 28.80 9.85 15.14
N LEU A 425 27.56 9.81 14.64
CA LEU A 425 26.58 8.74 14.88
C LEU A 425 25.89 8.40 13.56
N ALA A 426 26.59 7.63 12.72
CA ALA A 426 26.02 7.14 11.47
C ALA A 426 24.75 6.31 11.73
N ASP A 427 23.75 6.39 10.84
CA ASP A 427 22.62 5.46 10.85
C ASP A 427 23.15 4.02 10.83
N LYS A 428 22.55 3.10 11.59
CA LYS A 428 23.05 1.72 11.73
C LYS A 428 21.99 0.67 11.47
N ILE A 429 22.37 -0.42 10.82
CA ILE A 429 21.52 -1.62 10.72
C ILE A 429 21.83 -2.54 11.90
N THR A 430 20.81 -2.84 12.71
CA THR A 430 20.92 -3.77 13.83
C THR A 430 20.17 -5.05 13.51
N ILE A 431 20.82 -6.19 13.71
CA ILE A 431 20.29 -7.52 13.44
C ILE A 431 20.29 -8.30 14.76
N ASP A 432 19.12 -8.43 15.37
CA ASP A 432 18.95 -9.13 16.66
C ASP A 432 19.21 -10.64 16.55
N GLY A 433 19.24 -11.17 15.33
CA GLY A 433 19.53 -12.57 15.05
C GLY A 433 20.85 -12.76 14.32
N THR A 434 20.84 -13.74 13.43
CA THR A 434 21.96 -14.07 12.57
C THR A 434 21.92 -13.21 11.31
N PHE A 435 23.07 -12.66 10.91
CA PHE A 435 23.30 -12.16 9.57
C PHE A 435 23.95 -13.25 8.73
N THR A 436 23.27 -13.69 7.68
CA THR A 436 23.73 -14.78 6.81
C THR A 436 24.09 -14.23 5.43
N LYS A 437 25.30 -14.52 4.96
CA LYS A 437 25.71 -14.31 3.56
C LYS A 437 25.54 -15.62 2.78
N SER A 438 24.46 -15.72 2.03
CA SER A 438 24.02 -16.96 1.36
C SER A 438 24.45 -17.06 -0.11
N ALA A 439 25.08 -16.02 -0.67
CA ALA A 439 25.58 -16.00 -2.04
C ALA A 439 27.04 -15.50 -2.12
N GLU A 440 27.71 -15.85 -3.22
CA GLU A 440 29.04 -15.32 -3.56
C GLU A 440 28.97 -13.86 -4.02
N GLY A 441 30.10 -13.15 -3.95
CA GLY A 441 30.21 -11.75 -4.34
C GLY A 441 30.35 -10.81 -3.14
N LYS A 442 30.45 -9.51 -3.43
CA LYS A 442 30.55 -8.46 -2.41
C LYS A 442 29.20 -7.82 -2.16
N ILE A 443 28.96 -7.47 -0.91
CA ILE A 443 27.85 -6.62 -0.49
C ILE A 443 28.28 -5.17 -0.75
N GLY A 444 27.55 -4.46 -1.61
CA GLY A 444 27.83 -3.04 -1.84
C GLY A 444 27.40 -2.22 -0.62
N VAL A 445 28.23 -1.26 -0.23
CA VAL A 445 27.93 -0.26 0.79
C VAL A 445 27.85 1.10 0.10
N ASP A 446 26.63 1.54 -0.18
CA ASP A 446 26.34 2.81 -0.84
C ASP A 446 26.33 3.95 0.18
N PHE A 447 27.32 4.84 0.09
CA PHE A 447 27.43 6.01 0.95
C PHE A 447 26.69 7.24 0.41
N SER A 448 25.85 7.09 -0.61
CA SER A 448 24.96 8.13 -1.14
C SER A 448 25.66 9.45 -1.53
N GLY A 449 26.93 9.38 -1.95
CA GLY A 449 27.71 10.56 -2.32
C GLY A 449 28.48 11.23 -1.17
N LEU A 450 28.66 10.54 -0.03
CA LEU A 450 29.46 11.05 1.09
C LEU A 450 30.86 11.48 0.63
N ASP A 451 31.21 12.74 0.88
CA ASP A 451 32.58 13.23 0.76
C ASP A 451 33.32 13.02 2.08
N ALA A 452 34.05 11.91 2.18
CA ALA A 452 34.70 11.52 3.43
C ALA A 452 36.07 12.18 3.65
N ALA A 453 36.49 13.16 2.84
CA ALA A 453 37.78 13.83 3.02
C ALA A 453 37.95 14.42 4.43
N GLY A 454 36.89 15.05 4.96
CA GLY A 454 36.90 15.61 6.32
C GLY A 454 36.95 14.57 7.43
N LEU A 455 36.57 13.32 7.15
CA LEU A 455 36.54 12.23 8.14
C LEU A 455 37.90 11.51 8.27
N ILE A 456 38.84 11.77 7.35
CA ILE A 456 40.19 11.20 7.38
C ILE A 456 41.06 11.92 8.43
N ASP A 457 41.01 13.25 8.44
CA ASP A 457 41.93 14.11 9.20
C ASP A 457 41.54 14.28 10.69
N GLU A 458 40.27 14.04 11.04
CA GLU A 458 39.77 14.15 12.41
C GLU A 458 40.22 12.98 13.33
N GLY A 459 40.97 12.03 12.79
CA GLY A 459 41.62 10.93 13.51
C GLY A 459 40.76 9.68 13.58
N ASN A 460 41.09 8.66 12.77
CA ASN A 460 40.51 7.30 12.75
C ASN A 460 39.07 7.19 13.26
N ASN A 461 38.15 8.00 12.73
CA ASN A 461 36.74 7.88 13.05
C ASN A 461 36.26 6.50 12.57
N VAL A 462 35.92 5.63 13.53
CA VAL A 462 35.38 4.30 13.27
C VAL A 462 33.87 4.40 13.38
N PHE A 463 33.16 4.07 12.29
CA PHE A 463 31.71 4.08 12.26
C PHE A 463 31.16 2.66 12.23
N ASP A 464 30.21 2.36 13.12
CA ASP A 464 29.47 1.11 13.11
C ASP A 464 28.41 1.15 12.01
N LEU A 465 28.47 0.21 11.05
CA LEU A 465 27.55 0.15 9.92
C LEU A 465 26.45 -0.89 10.13
N ILE A 466 26.85 -2.10 10.56
CA ILE A 466 25.96 -3.23 10.77
C ILE A 466 26.40 -3.95 12.03
N THR A 467 25.47 -4.25 12.93
CA THR A 467 25.73 -5.12 14.10
C THR A 467 24.79 -6.32 14.06
N ALA A 468 25.33 -7.52 14.26
CA ALA A 468 24.53 -8.74 14.37
C ALA A 468 24.84 -9.54 15.64
N ASN A 469 23.90 -10.36 16.10
CA ASN A 469 24.17 -11.29 17.21
C ASN A 469 25.05 -12.47 16.79
N ALA A 470 24.95 -12.91 15.53
CA ALA A 470 25.81 -13.93 14.94
C ALA A 470 26.03 -13.68 13.44
N LEU A 471 27.14 -14.16 12.92
CA LEU A 471 27.47 -14.15 11.49
C LEU A 471 27.52 -15.59 10.98
N GLU A 472 26.87 -15.87 9.85
CA GLU A 472 26.88 -17.18 9.19
C GLU A 472 27.06 -17.05 7.67
N GLY A 473 27.38 -18.19 7.04
CA GLY A 473 27.56 -18.26 5.59
C GLY A 473 28.98 -17.90 5.16
N SER A 474 29.09 -17.20 4.03
CA SER A 474 30.36 -17.00 3.31
C SER A 474 31.14 -15.75 3.70
N PHE A 475 31.00 -15.26 4.94
CA PHE A 475 31.81 -14.13 5.41
C PHE A 475 33.29 -14.56 5.61
N SER A 476 34.19 -13.73 5.09
CA SER A 476 35.63 -13.75 5.31
C SER A 476 35.98 -13.13 6.66
N SER A 477 37.16 -13.49 7.18
CA SER A 477 37.76 -12.80 8.33
C SER A 477 38.21 -11.37 7.99
N ASP A 478 38.52 -11.10 6.72
CA ASP A 478 38.80 -9.76 6.21
C ASP A 478 37.52 -9.19 5.59
N ALA A 479 36.90 -8.19 6.24
CA ALA A 479 35.66 -7.61 5.77
C ALA A 479 35.82 -6.96 4.39
N ASN A 480 37.00 -6.50 4.00
CA ASN A 480 37.23 -5.93 2.67
C ASN A 480 37.09 -6.97 1.54
N ASP A 481 37.13 -8.27 1.83
CA ASP A 481 36.81 -9.32 0.85
C ASP A 481 35.30 -9.45 0.60
N ASP A 482 34.48 -9.06 1.58
CA ASP A 482 33.03 -9.21 1.55
C ASP A 482 32.27 -7.94 1.18
N PHE A 483 32.87 -6.77 1.42
CA PHE A 483 32.22 -5.48 1.22
C PHE A 483 32.97 -4.62 0.20
N GLU A 484 32.23 -3.78 -0.50
CA GLU A 484 32.80 -2.75 -1.38
C GLU A 484 32.06 -1.43 -1.21
N ALA A 485 32.80 -0.33 -1.14
CA ALA A 485 32.20 0.99 -1.08
C ALA A 485 31.69 1.42 -2.47
N LYS A 486 30.50 2.00 -2.48
CA LYS A 486 29.85 2.62 -3.63
C LYS A 486 29.50 4.06 -3.31
N ASN A 487 29.54 4.90 -4.34
CA ASN A 487 29.19 6.33 -4.25
C ASN A 487 29.89 7.07 -3.08
N LEU A 488 31.14 6.72 -2.78
CA LEU A 488 32.00 7.43 -1.84
C LEU A 488 32.87 8.42 -2.61
N LEU A 489 33.00 9.65 -2.12
CA LEU A 489 33.80 10.70 -2.74
C LEU A 489 35.07 10.98 -1.90
N ASN A 490 36.18 11.26 -2.60
CA ASN A 490 37.46 11.74 -2.07
C ASN A 490 38.13 10.91 -0.95
N ALA A 491 37.71 9.66 -0.75
CA ALA A 491 38.31 8.74 0.21
C ALA A 491 38.23 7.28 -0.26
N ILE A 492 38.96 6.41 0.43
CA ILE A 492 38.81 4.95 0.36
C ILE A 492 38.19 4.49 1.68
N ALA A 493 37.17 3.63 1.60
CA ALA A 493 36.62 2.94 2.76
C ALA A 493 37.48 1.71 3.09
N ASP A 494 37.81 1.55 4.36
CA ASP A 494 38.45 0.36 4.93
C ASP A 494 37.46 -0.29 5.90
N PHE A 495 36.98 -1.48 5.53
CA PHE A 495 36.00 -2.24 6.30
C PHE A 495 36.70 -3.23 7.24
N ALA A 496 36.20 -3.33 8.47
CA ALA A 496 36.72 -4.27 9.45
C ALA A 496 35.61 -4.91 10.28
N TRP A 497 35.87 -6.12 10.79
CA TRP A 497 35.04 -6.76 11.80
C TRP A 497 35.56 -6.44 13.19
N VAL A 498 34.70 -5.87 14.04
CA VAL A 498 34.92 -5.74 15.48
C VAL A 498 33.90 -6.61 16.20
N GLY A 499 34.28 -7.86 16.48
CA GLY A 499 33.32 -8.88 16.90
C GLY A 499 32.34 -9.17 15.76
N ASN A 500 31.04 -9.03 16.02
CA ASN A 500 29.97 -9.19 15.02
C ASN A 500 29.45 -7.85 14.48
N THR A 501 30.25 -6.79 14.62
CA THR A 501 29.95 -5.46 14.07
C THR A 501 30.86 -5.15 12.89
N LEU A 502 30.27 -4.85 11.74
CA LEU A 502 30.95 -4.27 10.60
C LEU A 502 31.20 -2.80 10.88
N THR A 503 32.45 -2.39 10.80
CA THR A 503 32.86 -1.00 10.93
C THR A 503 33.52 -0.49 9.66
N VAL A 504 33.54 0.82 9.49
CA VAL A 504 34.29 1.50 8.42
C VAL A 504 35.16 2.61 8.99
N THR A 505 36.36 2.74 8.42
CA THR A 505 37.20 3.94 8.52
C THR A 505 37.48 4.47 7.13
N PHE A 506 37.87 5.74 7.03
CA PHE A 506 38.18 6.38 5.75
C PHE A 506 39.67 6.72 5.67
N SER A 507 40.26 6.49 4.51
CA SER A 507 41.68 6.75 4.24
C SER A 507 41.88 7.56 2.96
N GLN A 508 43.03 8.23 2.85
CA GLN A 508 43.36 9.03 1.67
C GLN A 508 43.42 8.18 0.41
N VAL A 509 42.83 8.71 -0.67
CA VAL A 509 43.11 8.22 -2.02
C VAL A 509 44.59 8.50 -2.33
N PRO A 510 45.39 7.49 -2.72
CA PRO A 510 46.79 7.71 -3.05
C PRO A 510 46.95 8.81 -4.10
N GLU A 511 47.69 9.87 -3.76
CA GLU A 511 47.90 10.97 -4.70
C GLU A 511 48.56 10.47 -6.00
N PRO A 512 48.24 11.06 -7.17
CA PRO A 512 48.88 10.70 -8.44
C PRO A 512 50.41 10.76 -8.38
N ALA A 513 50.97 11.66 -7.58
CA ALA A 513 52.41 11.81 -7.37
C ALA A 513 53.02 10.62 -6.59
N ALA A 514 52.31 10.06 -5.62
CA ALA A 514 52.76 8.88 -4.87
C ALA A 514 52.78 7.63 -5.77
N VAL A 515 51.75 7.47 -6.60
CA VAL A 515 51.69 6.39 -7.61
C VAL A 515 52.79 6.56 -8.67
N ALA A 516 52.99 7.80 -9.16
CA ALA A 516 54.05 8.10 -10.12
C ALA A 516 55.46 7.92 -9.53
N ALA A 517 55.67 8.20 -8.24
CA ALA A 517 56.92 7.97 -7.55
C ALA A 517 57.24 6.48 -7.41
N LEU A 518 56.24 5.63 -7.13
CA LEU A 518 56.41 4.18 -7.07
C LEU A 518 56.80 3.60 -8.43
N ILE A 519 56.11 4.04 -9.50
CA ILE A 519 56.43 3.66 -10.89
C ILE A 519 57.82 4.20 -11.29
N GLY A 520 58.15 5.42 -10.90
CA GLY A 520 59.45 6.04 -11.13
C GLY A 520 60.59 5.31 -10.43
N ALA A 521 60.39 4.89 -9.18
CA ALA A 521 61.34 4.09 -8.42
C ALA A 521 61.54 2.70 -9.03
N PHE A 522 60.47 2.06 -9.51
CA PHE A 522 60.55 0.79 -10.22
C PHE A 522 61.32 0.93 -11.54
N ALA A 523 61.06 1.98 -12.31
CA ALA A 523 61.80 2.28 -13.54
C ALA A 523 63.30 2.51 -13.27
N LEU A 524 63.65 3.21 -12.18
CA LEU A 524 65.03 3.39 -11.72
C LEU A 524 65.68 2.07 -11.30
N GLY A 525 64.95 1.19 -10.62
CA GLY A 525 65.40 -0.15 -10.25
C GLY A 525 65.71 -1.03 -11.46
N VAL A 526 64.81 -1.05 -12.46
CA VAL A 526 65.02 -1.77 -13.73
C VAL A 526 66.19 -1.19 -14.53
N ALA A 527 66.33 0.14 -14.57
CA ALA A 527 67.46 0.80 -15.22
C ALA A 527 68.80 0.48 -14.54
N ALA A 528 68.83 0.45 -13.20
CA ALA A 528 70.02 0.08 -12.43
C ALA A 528 70.38 -1.41 -12.60
N TRP A 529 69.39 -2.30 -12.72
CA TRP A 529 69.59 -3.72 -13.00
C TRP A 529 70.13 -3.96 -14.41
N ARG A 530 69.61 -3.25 -15.42
CA ARG A 530 70.14 -3.28 -16.81
C ARG A 530 71.58 -2.80 -16.93
N ARG A 531 72.04 -1.93 -16.03
CA ARG A 531 73.42 -1.40 -16.03
C ARG A 531 74.43 -2.33 -15.34
N ARG A 532 73.95 -3.36 -14.64
CA ARG A 532 74.77 -4.38 -13.95
C ARG A 532 74.86 -5.71 -14.71
N ARG A 533 74.10 -5.88 -15.79
CA ARG A 533 74.36 -6.86 -16.85
C ARG A 533 75.15 -6.18 -17.96
#